data_AF-A0A7V5DUR6-F1
#
_entry.id   AF-A0A7V5DUR6-F1
#
_cell.length_a   1.000
_cell.length_b   1.000
_cell.length_c   1.000
_cell.angle_alpha   90.00
_cell.angle_beta   90.00
_cell.angle_gamma   90.00
#
_symmetry.space_group_name_H-M   'P 1'
#
loop_
_entity.id
_entity.type
_entity.pdbx_description
1 polymer ?
#
loop_
_entity_poly.entity_id
_entity_poly.type
_entity_poly.pdbx_seq_one_letter_code
_entity_poly.pdbx_strand_id
1 'polypeptide(L)'
;MKDVIRISVEEPSQVGEARRLAIALSRALQFQEVDVGKIALQITELGTNLVKHAQGGEIILRSLDCLEIHGLEALALDRGPGIHDLLLSLQDGYSTRGSLGIGLGAVYRNSPLFDLYTQEGKGTVICTRFWAKEQKAPLPPRHFEVGAIQFPKEEEEVCGDSWAVHQTPEQFICIVADGLGHGEAAAEAATCAVNLFRDAVTLPPAAILERIHNGLRSSRGAAVAIVSIERSAKILKFAGVGNIFCRIASPTGVRSLLSHNGIVGGVNPKIQEYTYPWNESDVLLLNTDGLKSQFTLEEYPGLLQHHPSTIAGVIFRDYNRNSDDSTILVVKERKGSLWQSSIPS
;
A
#
# COMPACT_ATOMS: atom_id res chain seq x y z
N MET A 1 16.31 -2.30 -0.95
CA MET A 1 14.98 -2.47 -1.57
C MET A 1 14.05 -3.00 -0.49
N LYS A 2 12.79 -2.59 -0.45
CA LYS A 2 11.82 -3.28 0.40
C LYS A 2 11.44 -4.54 -0.35
N ASP A 3 11.75 -5.70 0.22
CA ASP A 3 11.40 -6.97 -0.41
C ASP A 3 9.87 -7.07 -0.44
N VAL A 4 9.32 -7.07 -1.66
CA VAL A 4 7.91 -7.30 -1.92
C VAL A 4 7.80 -8.57 -2.77
N ILE A 5 7.00 -9.51 -2.31
CA ILE A 5 6.86 -10.83 -2.94
C ILE A 5 5.37 -11.04 -3.19
N ARG A 6 5.03 -11.37 -4.45
CA ARG A 6 3.66 -11.73 -4.86
C ARG A 6 3.63 -13.23 -5.13
N ILE A 7 2.71 -13.93 -4.47
CA ILE A 7 2.52 -15.37 -4.64
C ILE A 7 1.07 -15.60 -5.07
N SER A 8 0.88 -16.24 -6.22
CA SER A 8 -0.44 -16.78 -6.61
C SER A 8 -0.72 -18.05 -5.82
N VAL A 9 -1.94 -18.17 -5.29
CA VAL A 9 -2.37 -19.27 -4.42
C VAL A 9 -3.71 -19.80 -4.90
N GLU A 10 -3.64 -20.67 -5.91
CA GLU A 10 -4.76 -21.37 -6.55
C GLU A 10 -4.92 -22.80 -6.00
N GLU A 11 -3.82 -23.43 -5.58
CA GLU A 11 -3.80 -24.81 -5.11
C GLU A 11 -3.00 -25.01 -3.81
N PRO A 12 -3.20 -26.13 -3.07
CA PRO A 12 -2.56 -26.36 -1.78
C PRO A 12 -1.02 -26.34 -1.78
N SER A 13 -0.38 -26.65 -2.89
CA SER A 13 1.09 -26.65 -3.02
C SER A 13 1.68 -25.25 -2.81
N GLN A 14 0.99 -24.23 -3.33
CA GLN A 14 1.36 -22.81 -3.27
C GLN A 14 1.17 -22.21 -1.88
N VAL A 15 0.24 -22.75 -1.08
CA VAL A 15 0.15 -22.40 0.36
C VAL A 15 1.46 -22.74 1.07
N GLY A 16 2.04 -23.90 0.74
CA GLY A 16 3.34 -24.32 1.27
C GLY A 16 4.48 -23.41 0.82
N GLU A 17 4.42 -22.89 -0.41
CA GLU A 17 5.38 -21.92 -0.95
C GLU A 17 5.29 -20.57 -0.26
N ALA A 18 4.10 -19.97 -0.19
CA ALA A 18 3.86 -18.70 0.50
C ALA A 18 4.38 -18.75 1.95
N ARG A 19 4.13 -19.87 2.65
CA ARG A 19 4.65 -20.10 4.00
C ARG A 19 6.18 -20.12 4.04
N ARG A 20 6.86 -20.82 3.12
CA ARG A 20 8.33 -20.88 3.08
C ARG A 20 8.94 -19.50 2.83
N LEU A 21 8.38 -18.73 1.91
CA LEU A 21 8.82 -17.37 1.60
C LEU A 21 8.60 -16.42 2.79
N ALA A 22 7.46 -16.53 3.47
CA ALA A 22 7.20 -15.76 4.69
C ALA A 22 8.19 -16.09 5.81
N ILE A 23 8.55 -17.37 6.00
CA ILE A 23 9.59 -17.78 6.96
C ILE A 23 10.95 -17.19 6.58
N ALA A 24 11.34 -17.30 5.31
CA ALA A 24 12.62 -16.78 4.82
C ALA A 24 12.71 -15.26 5.04
N LEU A 25 11.67 -14.52 4.65
CA LEU A 25 11.60 -13.07 4.84
C LEU A 25 11.58 -12.69 6.33
N SER A 26 10.82 -13.39 7.17
CA SER A 26 10.79 -13.14 8.62
C SER A 26 12.16 -13.33 9.27
N ARG A 27 12.92 -14.35 8.85
CA ARG A 27 14.29 -14.57 9.34
C ARG A 27 15.26 -13.50 8.87
N ALA A 28 15.15 -13.06 7.60
CA ALA A 28 15.93 -11.94 7.09
C ALA A 28 15.65 -10.64 7.87
N LEU A 29 14.41 -10.44 8.31
CA LEU A 29 13.97 -9.32 9.15
C LEU A 29 14.22 -9.52 10.66
N GLN A 30 14.97 -10.57 11.04
CA GLN A 30 15.41 -10.83 12.41
C GLN A 30 14.28 -11.06 13.44
N PHE A 31 13.14 -11.63 12.99
CA PHE A 31 12.10 -12.09 13.90
C PHE A 31 12.59 -13.21 14.82
N GLN A 32 12.07 -13.28 16.04
CA GLN A 32 12.32 -14.41 16.94
C GLN A 32 11.65 -15.68 16.39
N GLU A 33 12.23 -16.86 16.61
CA GLU A 33 11.71 -18.13 16.05
C GLU A 33 10.25 -18.41 16.47
N VAL A 34 9.83 -17.96 17.67
CA VAL A 34 8.43 -18.05 18.12
C VAL A 34 7.51 -17.25 17.19
N ASP A 35 7.91 -16.04 16.80
CA ASP A 35 7.11 -15.18 15.92
C ASP A 35 7.18 -15.63 14.47
N VAL A 36 8.31 -16.19 14.01
CA VAL A 36 8.41 -16.87 12.72
C VAL A 36 7.38 -18.01 12.63
N GLY A 37 7.23 -18.81 13.70
CA GLY A 37 6.23 -19.86 13.79
C GLY A 37 4.79 -19.33 13.72
N LYS A 38 4.48 -18.22 14.40
CA LYS A 38 3.17 -17.55 14.33
C LYS A 38 2.86 -17.05 12.93
N ILE A 39 3.83 -16.36 12.29
CA ILE A 39 3.69 -15.87 10.93
C ILE A 39 3.43 -17.03 9.97
N ALA A 40 4.21 -18.12 10.07
CA ALA A 40 4.05 -19.29 9.22
C ALA A 40 2.64 -19.91 9.35
N LEU A 41 2.11 -20.00 10.57
CA LEU A 41 0.74 -20.49 10.80
C LEU A 41 -0.28 -19.54 10.14
N GLN A 42 -0.16 -18.24 10.35
CA GLN A 42 -1.10 -17.27 9.79
C GLN A 42 -1.10 -17.25 8.25
N ILE A 43 0.08 -17.30 7.62
CA ILE A 43 0.16 -17.39 6.15
C ILE A 43 -0.45 -18.69 5.64
N THR A 44 -0.31 -19.79 6.39
CA THR A 44 -0.95 -21.07 6.04
C THR A 44 -2.47 -20.95 6.09
N GLU A 45 -3.02 -20.31 7.13
CA GLU A 45 -4.47 -20.11 7.26
C GLU A 45 -5.01 -19.17 6.16
N LEU A 46 -4.32 -18.05 5.90
CA LEU A 46 -4.68 -17.14 4.80
C LEU A 46 -4.68 -17.88 3.46
N GLY A 47 -3.61 -18.58 3.12
CA GLY A 47 -3.52 -19.33 1.87
C GLY A 47 -4.55 -20.47 1.76
N THR A 48 -4.80 -21.18 2.87
CA THR A 48 -5.84 -22.22 2.91
C THR A 48 -7.23 -21.64 2.68
N ASN A 49 -7.51 -20.44 3.20
CA ASN A 49 -8.78 -19.76 2.97
C ASN A 49 -8.96 -19.36 1.51
N LEU A 50 -7.90 -18.87 0.84
CA LEU A 50 -7.93 -18.57 -0.59
C LEU A 50 -8.35 -19.80 -1.41
N VAL A 51 -7.69 -20.94 -1.18
CA VAL A 51 -7.98 -22.19 -1.92
C VAL A 51 -9.37 -22.74 -1.59
N LYS A 52 -9.74 -22.84 -0.30
CA LYS A 52 -10.97 -23.54 0.12
C LYS A 52 -12.24 -22.72 -0.04
N HIS A 53 -12.15 -21.40 0.08
CA HIS A 53 -13.32 -20.52 0.20
C HIS A 53 -13.40 -19.48 -0.92
N ALA A 54 -12.28 -19.15 -1.57
CA ALA A 54 -12.22 -18.05 -2.53
C ALA A 54 -11.93 -18.46 -3.98
N GLN A 55 -11.73 -19.76 -4.24
CA GLN A 55 -11.36 -20.30 -5.56
C GLN A 55 -10.00 -19.81 -6.06
N GLY A 56 -9.10 -19.48 -5.13
CA GLY A 56 -7.79 -18.94 -5.44
C GLY A 56 -7.62 -17.47 -5.07
N GLY A 57 -6.52 -16.87 -5.48
CA GLY A 57 -6.14 -15.51 -5.11
C GLY A 57 -4.64 -15.34 -4.93
N GLU A 58 -4.26 -14.32 -4.18
CA GLU A 58 -2.86 -13.88 -4.08
C GLU A 58 -2.48 -13.55 -2.65
N ILE A 59 -1.24 -13.86 -2.29
CA ILE A 59 -0.60 -13.37 -1.07
C ILE A 59 0.53 -12.42 -1.47
N ILE A 60 0.49 -11.20 -0.94
CA ILE A 60 1.58 -10.24 -1.04
C ILE A 60 2.27 -10.15 0.32
N LEU A 61 3.58 -10.42 0.34
CA LEU A 61 4.43 -10.24 1.51
C LEU A 61 5.30 -9.02 1.30
N ARG A 62 5.42 -8.16 2.33
CA ARG A 62 6.19 -6.92 2.24
C ARG A 62 6.99 -6.67 3.51
N SER A 63 8.28 -6.37 3.37
CA SER A 63 9.08 -5.84 4.47
C SER A 63 8.65 -4.40 4.80
N LEU A 64 8.43 -4.14 6.08
CA LEU A 64 8.19 -2.82 6.63
C LEU A 64 9.40 -2.38 7.46
N ASP A 65 9.71 -1.10 7.38
CA ASP A 65 10.72 -0.49 8.25
C ASP A 65 10.10 0.70 8.98
N CYS A 66 10.27 0.70 10.30
CA CYS A 66 9.86 1.79 11.15
C CYS A 66 11.02 2.12 12.09
N LEU A 67 11.79 3.15 11.74
CA LEU A 67 13.06 3.49 12.40
C LEU A 67 14.01 2.28 12.31
N GLU A 68 14.27 1.61 13.43
CA GLU A 68 15.17 0.45 13.55
C GLU A 68 14.41 -0.87 13.80
N ILE A 69 13.08 -0.85 13.66
CA ILE A 69 12.25 -2.03 13.83
C ILE A 69 11.75 -2.48 12.46
N HIS A 70 12.13 -3.70 12.11
CA HIS A 70 11.64 -4.40 10.93
C HIS A 70 10.28 -5.03 11.21
N GLY A 71 9.42 -5.02 10.20
CA GLY A 71 8.10 -5.61 10.23
C GLY A 71 7.81 -6.39 8.97
N LEU A 72 6.81 -7.26 9.04
CA LEU A 72 6.28 -8.00 7.91
C LEU A 72 4.81 -7.63 7.76
N GLU A 73 4.42 -7.18 6.59
CA GLU A 73 3.01 -7.11 6.19
C GLU A 73 2.67 -8.28 5.27
N ALA A 74 1.50 -8.87 5.48
CA ALA A 74 0.91 -9.80 4.53
C ALA A 74 -0.48 -9.32 4.13
N LEU A 75 -0.72 -9.24 2.82
CA LEU A 75 -2.03 -9.03 2.22
C LEU A 75 -2.48 -10.33 1.55
N ALA A 76 -3.66 -10.83 1.90
CA ALA A 76 -4.33 -11.89 1.16
C ALA A 76 -5.48 -11.26 0.35
N LEU A 77 -5.48 -11.48 -0.96
CA LEU A 77 -6.40 -10.87 -1.92
C LEU A 77 -7.14 -11.96 -2.68
N ASP A 78 -8.47 -11.94 -2.67
CA ASP A 78 -9.27 -12.83 -3.50
C ASP A 78 -10.40 -12.10 -4.22
N ARG A 79 -10.91 -12.73 -5.29
CA ARG A 79 -12.10 -12.29 -6.04
C ARG A 79 -13.25 -13.28 -5.87
N GLY A 80 -13.26 -14.00 -4.75
CA GLY A 80 -14.24 -15.02 -4.44
C GLY A 80 -15.61 -14.44 -4.08
N PRO A 81 -16.48 -15.25 -3.46
CA PRO A 81 -17.84 -14.84 -3.12
C PRO A 81 -17.91 -13.75 -2.02
N GLY A 82 -16.81 -13.51 -1.30
CA GLY A 82 -16.81 -12.71 -0.08
C GLY A 82 -17.29 -13.49 1.15
N ILE A 83 -17.10 -12.91 2.33
CA ILE A 83 -17.53 -13.43 3.62
C ILE A 83 -18.89 -12.81 4.00
N HIS A 84 -19.92 -13.65 4.14
CA HIS A 84 -21.30 -13.21 4.40
C HIS A 84 -21.53 -12.79 5.86
N ASP A 85 -21.10 -13.61 6.83
CA ASP A 85 -21.20 -13.29 8.27
C ASP A 85 -19.79 -13.17 8.87
N LEU A 86 -19.26 -11.95 8.84
CA LEU A 86 -17.90 -11.65 9.27
C LEU A 86 -17.72 -11.86 10.78
N LEU A 87 -18.69 -11.45 11.59
CA LEU A 87 -18.63 -11.58 13.05
C LEU A 87 -18.62 -13.06 13.45
N LEU A 88 -19.47 -13.88 12.83
CA LEU A 88 -19.50 -15.32 13.06
C LEU A 88 -18.22 -16.01 12.59
N SER A 89 -17.64 -15.56 11.47
CA SER A 89 -16.37 -16.10 10.92
C SER A 89 -15.15 -15.79 11.78
N LEU A 90 -15.23 -14.78 12.65
CA LEU A 90 -14.19 -14.40 13.60
C LEU A 90 -14.34 -15.07 14.97
N GLN A 91 -15.50 -15.67 15.26
CA GLN A 91 -15.73 -16.47 16.46
C GLN A 91 -15.11 -17.87 16.29
N ASP A 92 -14.43 -18.36 17.33
CA ASP A 92 -13.86 -19.70 17.33
C ASP A 92 -14.96 -20.77 17.20
N GLY A 93 -14.73 -21.76 16.33
CA GLY A 93 -15.56 -22.95 16.17
C GLY A 93 -16.56 -22.90 15.01
N TYR A 94 -16.68 -21.79 14.29
CA TYR A 94 -17.57 -21.69 13.12
C TYR A 94 -16.75 -21.75 11.82
N SER A 95 -16.59 -22.95 11.25
CA SER A 95 -16.18 -23.11 9.84
C SER A 95 -17.37 -23.59 9.03
N THR A 96 -17.63 -22.95 7.89
CA THR A 96 -18.69 -23.40 6.97
C THR A 96 -18.28 -24.62 6.15
N ARG A 97 -17.00 -25.00 6.11
CA ARG A 97 -16.50 -26.22 5.41
C ARG A 97 -15.16 -26.72 5.99
N GLY A 98 -15.21 -27.69 6.90
CA GLY A 98 -14.15 -28.69 7.09
C GLY A 98 -12.74 -28.21 7.49
N SER A 99 -12.59 -27.02 8.05
CA SER A 99 -11.39 -26.63 8.80
C SER A 99 -11.74 -26.60 10.29
N LEU A 100 -10.74 -26.61 11.19
CA LEU A 100 -10.96 -26.71 12.65
C LEU A 100 -11.75 -25.53 13.27
N GLY A 101 -12.27 -24.59 12.48
CA GLY A 101 -13.04 -23.43 12.98
C GLY A 101 -12.18 -22.41 13.72
N ILE A 102 -10.85 -22.50 13.60
CA ILE A 102 -9.88 -21.68 14.35
C ILE A 102 -9.19 -20.64 13.44
N GLY A 103 -9.26 -20.79 12.11
CA GLY A 103 -8.36 -20.12 11.16
C GLY A 103 -8.38 -18.59 11.20
N LEU A 104 -9.51 -17.96 10.85
CA LEU A 104 -9.58 -16.50 10.76
C LEU A 104 -9.56 -15.82 12.14
N GLY A 105 -10.20 -16.42 13.14
CA GLY A 105 -10.13 -15.97 14.54
C GLY A 105 -8.70 -16.02 15.12
N ALA A 106 -7.91 -17.04 14.78
CA ALA A 106 -6.51 -17.12 15.19
C ALA A 106 -5.63 -16.08 14.49
N VAL A 107 -5.88 -15.79 13.21
CA VAL A 107 -5.19 -14.70 12.48
C VAL A 107 -5.50 -13.36 13.12
N TYR A 108 -6.78 -13.11 13.49
CA TYR A 108 -7.20 -11.91 14.18
C TYR A 108 -6.55 -11.74 15.56
N ARG A 109 -6.55 -12.78 16.41
CA ARG A 109 -6.01 -12.69 17.79
C ARG A 109 -4.49 -12.54 17.86
N ASN A 110 -3.77 -13.11 16.89
CA ASN A 110 -2.31 -13.18 16.93
C ASN A 110 -1.61 -12.12 16.08
N SER A 111 -2.37 -11.20 15.47
CA SER A 111 -1.84 -10.10 14.66
C SER A 111 -1.91 -8.77 15.41
N PRO A 112 -0.77 -8.11 15.67
CA PRO A 112 -0.75 -6.76 16.25
C PRO A 112 -1.55 -5.73 15.43
N LEU A 113 -1.66 -5.92 14.12
CA LEU A 113 -2.61 -5.20 13.27
C LEU A 113 -3.28 -6.20 12.33
N PHE A 114 -4.61 -6.18 12.35
CA PHE A 114 -5.48 -6.95 11.46
C PHE A 114 -6.56 -6.01 10.93
N ASP A 115 -6.76 -6.02 9.62
CA ASP A 115 -7.87 -5.33 8.98
C ASP A 115 -8.38 -6.17 7.81
N LEU A 116 -9.69 -6.15 7.57
CA LEU A 116 -10.34 -7.01 6.58
C LEU A 116 -11.44 -6.23 5.90
N TYR A 117 -11.40 -6.20 4.57
CA TYR A 117 -12.47 -5.72 3.73
C TYR A 117 -13.07 -6.88 2.93
N THR A 118 -14.38 -7.07 3.01
CA THR A 118 -15.11 -8.09 2.25
C THR A 118 -16.35 -7.48 1.64
N GLN A 119 -16.68 -7.89 0.42
CA GLN A 119 -17.92 -7.53 -0.22
C GLN A 119 -18.48 -8.72 -1.00
N GLU A 120 -19.78 -8.95 -0.86
CA GLU A 120 -20.48 -10.03 -1.54
C GLU A 120 -20.30 -9.93 -3.06
N GLY A 121 -19.85 -11.03 -3.68
CA GLY A 121 -19.57 -11.12 -5.10
C GLY A 121 -18.33 -10.37 -5.59
N LYS A 122 -17.58 -9.70 -4.69
CA LYS A 122 -16.33 -8.99 -5.04
C LYS A 122 -15.08 -9.55 -4.34
N GLY A 123 -15.25 -10.48 -3.41
CA GLY A 123 -14.15 -11.15 -2.70
C GLY A 123 -13.67 -10.38 -1.47
N THR A 124 -12.54 -10.84 -0.92
CA THR A 124 -11.98 -10.36 0.34
C THR A 124 -10.55 -9.85 0.19
N VAL A 125 -10.19 -8.86 1.01
CA VAL A 125 -8.82 -8.40 1.24
C VAL A 125 -8.55 -8.42 2.73
N ILE A 126 -7.52 -9.17 3.14
CA ILE A 126 -7.09 -9.28 4.54
C ILE A 126 -5.68 -8.72 4.66
N CYS A 127 -5.49 -7.80 5.60
CA CYS A 127 -4.22 -7.20 5.93
C CYS A 127 -3.79 -7.61 7.34
N THR A 128 -2.58 -8.17 7.46
CA THR A 128 -1.92 -8.46 8.74
C THR A 128 -0.55 -7.82 8.80
N ARG A 129 -0.12 -7.37 9.99
CA ARG A 129 1.25 -6.90 10.21
C ARG A 129 1.85 -7.44 11.50
N PHE A 130 3.13 -7.76 11.41
CA PHE A 130 3.98 -8.19 12.51
C PHE A 130 5.20 -7.28 12.62
N TRP A 131 5.76 -7.18 13.82
CA TRP A 131 7.00 -6.45 14.09
C TRP A 131 7.98 -7.36 14.83
N ALA A 132 9.24 -7.37 14.41
CA ALA A 132 10.26 -8.31 14.88
C ALA A 132 10.63 -8.14 16.36
N LYS A 133 10.34 -6.97 16.93
CA LYS A 133 10.58 -6.64 18.33
C LYS A 133 9.37 -5.93 18.90
N GLU A 134 9.05 -6.24 20.16
CA GLU A 134 8.19 -5.36 20.94
C GLU A 134 8.81 -3.98 21.03
N GLN A 135 8.00 -2.98 20.71
CA GLN A 135 8.40 -1.59 20.74
C GLN A 135 8.57 -1.14 22.20
N LYS A 136 9.81 -1.23 22.70
CA LYS A 136 10.14 -0.87 24.10
C LYS A 136 10.08 0.65 24.37
N ALA A 137 10.24 1.47 23.33
CA ALA A 137 10.14 2.92 23.42
C ALA A 137 9.00 3.44 22.52
N PRO A 138 8.19 4.39 22.97
CA PRO A 138 7.13 4.96 22.15
C PRO A 138 7.73 5.61 20.90
N LEU A 139 7.18 5.30 19.72
CA LEU A 139 7.55 6.01 18.50
C LEU A 139 7.21 7.49 18.63
N PRO A 140 7.99 8.39 18.00
CA PRO A 140 7.53 9.75 17.79
C PRO A 140 6.14 9.70 17.12
N PRO A 141 5.24 10.61 17.51
CA PRO A 141 3.86 10.57 17.04
C PRO A 141 3.83 10.65 15.51
N ARG A 142 3.17 9.66 14.92
CA ARG A 142 2.93 9.57 13.49
C ARG A 142 1.47 9.91 13.23
N HIS A 143 1.24 11.03 12.57
CA HIS A 143 -0.11 11.52 12.28
C HIS A 143 -0.76 10.88 11.07
N PHE A 144 0.03 10.27 10.18
CA PHE A 144 -0.50 9.55 9.03
C PHE A 144 -0.05 8.10 9.03
N GLU A 145 -0.91 7.29 8.42
CA GLU A 145 -0.66 5.91 8.07
C GLU A 145 -0.58 5.77 6.56
N VAL A 146 0.24 4.81 6.13
CA VAL A 146 0.59 4.62 4.74
C VAL A 146 0.40 3.16 4.36
N GLY A 147 -0.28 2.95 3.24
CA GLY A 147 -0.38 1.69 2.52
C GLY A 147 0.20 1.88 1.13
N ALA A 148 0.96 0.91 0.65
CA ALA A 148 1.50 0.99 -0.70
C ALA A 148 1.68 -0.40 -1.29
N ILE A 149 1.35 -0.54 -2.56
CA ILE A 149 1.65 -1.74 -3.34
C ILE A 149 2.37 -1.26 -4.59
N GLN A 150 3.50 -1.92 -4.88
CA GLN A 150 4.33 -1.64 -6.03
C GLN A 150 4.81 -2.97 -6.60
N PHE A 151 4.60 -3.18 -7.89
CA PHE A 151 5.11 -4.35 -8.60
C PHE A 151 5.62 -3.98 -9.98
N PRO A 152 6.67 -4.68 -10.45
CA PRO A 152 7.09 -4.54 -11.81
C PRO A 152 6.00 -5.00 -12.77
N LYS A 153 6.05 -4.48 -14.00
CA LYS A 153 5.38 -5.06 -15.15
C LYS A 153 5.69 -6.56 -15.23
N GLU A 154 4.73 -7.35 -15.74
CA GLU A 154 4.97 -8.76 -16.03
C GLU A 154 6.23 -8.92 -16.92
N GLU A 155 7.05 -9.93 -16.63
CA GLU A 155 8.34 -10.22 -17.29
C GLU A 155 9.53 -9.34 -16.84
N GLU A 156 9.32 -8.27 -16.09
CA GLU A 156 10.40 -7.44 -15.54
C GLU A 156 10.76 -7.84 -14.10
N GLU A 157 12.05 -7.79 -13.77
CA GLU A 157 12.53 -8.06 -12.41
C GLU A 157 12.52 -6.80 -11.53
N VAL A 158 12.57 -5.62 -12.15
CA VAL A 158 12.67 -4.32 -11.47
C VAL A 158 11.54 -3.41 -11.92
N CYS A 159 10.86 -2.80 -10.96
CA CYS A 159 9.76 -1.88 -11.22
C CYS A 159 10.29 -0.51 -11.67
N GLY A 160 9.77 -0.01 -12.78
CA GLY A 160 10.05 1.35 -13.30
C GLY A 160 9.49 2.48 -12.44
N ASP A 161 8.58 2.16 -11.52
CA ASP A 161 8.01 3.12 -10.57
C ASP A 161 8.84 3.23 -9.29
N SER A 162 8.70 4.35 -8.57
CA SER A 162 9.22 4.50 -7.22
C SER A 162 8.34 5.43 -6.37
N TRP A 163 8.36 5.23 -5.06
CA TRP A 163 7.64 6.07 -4.12
C TRP A 163 8.40 6.26 -2.82
N ALA A 164 8.12 7.36 -2.12
CA ALA A 164 8.63 7.58 -0.77
C ALA A 164 7.69 8.46 0.05
N VAL A 165 7.82 8.32 1.37
CA VAL A 165 7.15 9.17 2.36
C VAL A 165 8.22 9.67 3.32
N HIS A 166 8.17 10.95 3.63
CA HIS A 166 8.86 11.55 4.74
C HIS A 166 7.83 12.07 5.74
N GLN A 167 7.96 11.66 7.00
CA GLN A 167 7.04 12.07 8.05
C GLN A 167 7.78 12.25 9.38
N THR A 168 7.54 13.41 9.99
CA THR A 168 7.90 13.75 11.37
C THR A 168 6.61 14.05 12.15
N PRO A 169 6.68 14.35 13.46
CA PRO A 169 5.53 14.89 14.18
C PRO A 169 4.96 16.18 13.57
N GLU A 170 5.78 16.98 12.88
CA GLU A 170 5.41 18.29 12.35
C GLU A 170 5.09 18.27 10.85
N GLN A 171 5.62 17.30 10.11
CA GLN A 171 5.59 17.32 8.66
C GLN A 171 5.14 15.98 8.06
N PHE A 172 4.34 16.05 7.00
CA PHE A 172 4.09 14.94 6.09
C PHE A 172 4.30 15.36 4.65
N ILE A 173 5.10 14.59 3.91
CA ILE A 173 5.27 14.76 2.47
C ILE A 173 5.54 13.41 1.79
N CYS A 174 4.98 13.21 0.61
CA CYS A 174 5.19 11.99 -0.17
C CYS A 174 5.42 12.28 -1.66
N ILE A 175 5.99 11.29 -2.34
CA ILE A 175 6.25 11.29 -3.77
C ILE A 175 5.85 9.94 -4.37
N VAL A 176 5.31 9.99 -5.58
CA VAL A 176 5.24 8.85 -6.52
C VAL A 176 5.87 9.31 -7.83
N ALA A 177 6.73 8.47 -8.39
CA ALA A 177 7.42 8.68 -9.65
C ALA A 177 7.28 7.43 -10.53
N ASP A 178 7.09 7.63 -11.81
CA ASP A 178 6.98 6.62 -12.86
C ASP A 178 8.03 6.96 -13.91
N GLY A 179 9.09 6.15 -13.97
CA GLY A 179 10.20 6.35 -14.90
C GLY A 179 9.81 5.99 -16.32
N LEU A 180 10.24 6.76 -17.32
CA LEU A 180 9.79 6.53 -18.69
C LEU A 180 10.17 5.14 -19.23
N GLY A 181 9.16 4.36 -19.60
CA GLY A 181 9.29 2.98 -20.09
C GLY A 181 9.20 1.98 -18.94
N HIS A 182 9.91 0.86 -19.04
CA HIS A 182 9.97 -0.16 -17.99
C HIS A 182 11.41 -0.69 -17.83
N GLY A 183 11.61 -1.52 -16.80
CA GLY A 183 12.88 -2.16 -16.47
C GLY A 183 13.91 -1.20 -15.86
N GLU A 184 15.19 -1.59 -15.89
CA GLU A 184 16.26 -0.93 -15.13
C GLU A 184 16.37 0.59 -15.37
N ALA A 185 16.33 1.04 -16.62
CA ALA A 185 16.50 2.46 -16.94
C ALA A 185 15.32 3.33 -16.48
N ALA A 186 14.10 2.79 -16.43
CA ALA A 186 12.95 3.46 -15.83
C ALA A 186 13.12 3.52 -14.31
N ALA A 187 13.49 2.39 -13.70
CA ALA A 187 13.72 2.27 -12.27
C ALA A 187 14.82 3.22 -11.77
N GLU A 188 15.91 3.39 -12.53
CA GLU A 188 16.98 4.35 -12.27
C GLU A 188 16.46 5.79 -12.22
N ALA A 189 15.64 6.19 -13.20
CA ALA A 189 15.06 7.53 -13.25
C ALA A 189 14.11 7.78 -12.07
N ALA A 190 13.20 6.85 -11.77
CA ALA A 190 12.27 6.97 -10.65
C ALA A 190 12.99 6.95 -9.29
N THR A 191 14.00 6.09 -9.13
CA THR A 191 14.84 6.03 -7.92
C THR A 191 15.64 7.32 -7.72
N CYS A 192 16.20 7.88 -8.79
CA CYS A 192 16.88 9.18 -8.76
C CYS A 192 15.92 10.29 -8.30
N ALA A 193 14.68 10.31 -8.81
CA ALA A 193 13.66 11.25 -8.39
C ALA A 193 13.37 11.16 -6.88
N VAL A 194 13.19 9.94 -6.37
CA VAL A 194 12.95 9.68 -4.94
C VAL A 194 14.15 10.09 -4.07
N ASN A 195 15.38 9.90 -4.52
CA ASN A 195 16.56 10.32 -3.77
C ASN A 195 16.67 11.85 -3.69
N LEU A 196 16.48 12.55 -4.82
CA LEU A 196 16.45 14.01 -4.85
C LEU A 196 15.31 14.59 -3.99
N PHE A 197 14.17 13.91 -3.94
CA PHE A 197 13.07 14.23 -3.03
C PHE A 197 13.48 14.12 -1.56
N ARG A 198 14.13 13.03 -1.16
CA ARG A 198 14.58 12.80 0.23
C ARG A 198 15.51 13.90 0.73
N ASP A 199 16.37 14.42 -0.14
CA ASP A 199 17.30 15.50 0.18
C ASP A 199 16.66 16.89 0.20
N ALA A 200 15.37 16.99 -0.13
CA ALA A 200 14.65 18.24 -0.35
C ALA A 200 13.34 18.35 0.44
N VAL A 201 13.09 17.40 1.36
CA VAL A 201 11.79 17.25 2.04
C VAL A 201 11.31 18.52 2.76
N THR A 202 12.19 19.45 3.12
CA THR A 202 11.83 20.72 3.77
C THR A 202 11.29 21.78 2.81
N LEU A 203 11.38 21.57 1.49
CA LEU A 203 10.92 22.51 0.47
C LEU A 203 9.43 22.27 0.10
N PRO A 204 8.74 23.29 -0.47
CA PRO A 204 7.41 23.09 -1.03
C PRO A 204 7.40 22.11 -2.20
N PRO A 205 6.29 21.39 -2.46
CA PRO A 205 6.16 20.43 -3.56
C PRO A 205 6.68 20.92 -4.92
N ALA A 206 6.35 22.14 -5.34
CA ALA A 206 6.81 22.67 -6.63
C ALA A 206 8.33 22.85 -6.70
N ALA A 207 8.96 23.35 -5.62
CA ALA A 207 10.40 23.55 -5.58
C ALA A 207 11.16 22.21 -5.57
N ILE A 208 10.62 21.17 -4.91
CA ILE A 208 11.17 19.82 -5.00
C ILE A 208 11.06 19.30 -6.42
N LEU A 209 9.90 19.49 -7.07
CA LEU A 209 9.69 19.04 -8.44
C LEU A 209 10.64 19.73 -9.44
N GLU A 210 10.94 21.02 -9.25
CA GLU A 210 11.96 21.74 -10.04
C GLU A 210 13.36 21.15 -9.83
N ARG A 211 13.72 20.81 -8.58
CA ARG A 211 14.99 20.16 -8.28
C ARG A 211 15.09 18.80 -8.96
N ILE A 212 14.03 17.99 -8.89
CA ILE A 212 13.98 16.69 -9.57
C ILE A 212 14.08 16.88 -11.09
N HIS A 213 13.35 17.85 -11.66
CA HIS A 213 13.43 18.16 -13.08
C HIS A 213 14.86 18.43 -13.54
N ASN A 214 15.61 19.25 -12.80
CA ASN A 214 17.01 19.53 -13.12
C ASN A 214 17.90 18.29 -12.97
N GLY A 215 17.68 17.48 -11.94
CA GLY A 215 18.46 16.27 -11.68
C GLY A 215 18.20 15.12 -12.67
N LEU A 216 17.03 15.08 -13.31
CA LEU A 216 16.65 14.05 -14.29
C LEU A 216 16.98 14.42 -15.74
N ARG A 217 17.61 15.57 -16.03
CA ARG A 217 17.89 16.02 -17.42
C ARG A 217 18.73 15.04 -18.24
N SER A 218 19.53 14.21 -17.58
CA SER A 218 20.38 13.19 -18.23
C SER A 218 19.83 11.76 -18.08
N SER A 219 18.60 11.58 -17.61
CA SER A 219 17.94 10.28 -17.51
C SER A 219 16.83 10.14 -18.57
N ARG A 220 16.07 9.04 -18.53
CA ARG A 220 14.84 8.90 -19.34
C ARG A 220 13.75 9.90 -18.94
N GLY A 221 13.88 10.55 -17.78
CA GLY A 221 12.84 11.35 -17.18
C GLY A 221 11.77 10.49 -16.48
N ALA A 222 10.81 11.16 -15.86
CA ALA A 222 9.71 10.51 -15.14
C ALA A 222 8.43 11.36 -15.14
N ALA A 223 7.28 10.72 -14.98
CA ALA A 223 6.11 11.38 -14.42
C ALA A 223 6.24 11.40 -12.90
N VAL A 224 5.92 12.51 -12.24
CA VAL A 224 6.14 12.70 -10.80
C VAL A 224 5.00 13.48 -10.18
N ALA A 225 4.55 13.03 -9.01
CA ALA A 225 3.60 13.71 -8.15
C ALA A 225 4.17 13.85 -6.74
N ILE A 226 4.09 15.06 -6.17
CA ILE A 226 4.52 15.36 -4.80
C ILE A 226 3.36 15.99 -4.05
N VAL A 227 3.08 15.47 -2.85
CA VAL A 227 2.02 15.95 -1.98
C VAL A 227 2.60 16.22 -0.59
N SER A 228 2.33 17.40 -0.02
CA SER A 228 2.54 17.68 1.40
C SER A 228 1.22 17.97 2.11
N ILE A 229 1.07 17.49 3.34
CA ILE A 229 -0.14 17.71 4.14
C ILE A 229 0.22 18.50 5.41
N GLU A 230 -0.45 19.63 5.61
CA GLU A 230 -0.30 20.50 6.78
C GLU A 230 -1.53 20.38 7.68
N ARG A 231 -1.47 19.44 8.64
CA ARG A 231 -2.62 19.08 9.50
C ARG A 231 -3.21 20.29 10.24
N SER A 232 -2.36 21.10 10.87
CA SER A 232 -2.78 22.28 11.65
C SER A 232 -3.49 23.32 10.79
N ALA A 233 -3.09 23.45 9.53
CA ALA A 233 -3.69 24.37 8.57
C ALA A 233 -4.87 23.76 7.79
N LYS A 234 -5.09 22.43 7.92
CA LYS A 234 -6.12 21.68 7.18
C LYS A 234 -6.01 21.85 5.67
N ILE A 235 -4.78 21.83 5.16
CA ILE A 235 -4.50 21.95 3.74
C ILE A 235 -3.56 20.85 3.25
N LEU A 236 -3.73 20.52 1.98
CA LEU A 236 -2.85 19.69 1.19
C LEU A 236 -2.27 20.54 0.05
N LYS A 237 -0.95 20.54 -0.10
CA LYS A 237 -0.26 21.17 -1.24
C LYS A 237 0.22 20.11 -2.21
N PHE A 238 0.12 20.39 -3.49
CA PHE A 238 0.37 19.43 -4.56
C PHE A 238 1.10 20.07 -5.73
N ALA A 239 2.07 19.36 -6.28
CA ALA A 239 2.65 19.64 -7.58
C ALA A 239 2.85 18.33 -8.34
N GLY A 240 2.44 18.28 -9.60
CA GLY A 240 2.53 17.07 -10.42
C GLY A 240 2.78 17.37 -11.90
N VAL A 241 3.63 16.57 -12.52
CA VAL A 241 3.92 16.58 -13.96
C VAL A 241 3.80 15.15 -14.50
N GLY A 242 3.03 14.96 -15.55
CA GLY A 242 2.77 13.67 -16.17
C GLY A 242 1.44 13.04 -15.74
N ASN A 243 1.39 11.71 -15.80
CA ASN A 243 0.22 10.84 -15.73
C ASN A 243 0.01 10.18 -14.36
N ILE A 244 0.69 10.63 -13.29
CA ILE A 244 0.40 10.13 -11.93
C ILE A 244 -0.98 10.63 -11.50
N PHE A 245 -1.91 9.70 -11.27
CA PHE A 245 -3.26 10.02 -10.82
C PHE A 245 -3.26 10.27 -9.32
N CYS A 246 -3.67 11.47 -8.91
CA CYS A 246 -3.74 11.86 -7.50
C CYS A 246 -5.17 12.28 -7.14
N ARG A 247 -5.71 11.75 -6.04
CA ARG A 247 -7.08 12.01 -5.59
C ARG A 247 -7.17 12.17 -4.08
N ILE A 248 -8.05 13.06 -3.65
CA ILE A 248 -8.56 13.11 -2.27
C ILE A 248 -9.95 12.48 -2.31
N ALA A 249 -10.11 11.35 -1.63
CA ALA A 249 -11.38 10.68 -1.44
C ALA A 249 -11.91 10.95 -0.03
N SER A 250 -13.17 11.33 0.08
CA SER A 250 -13.86 11.56 1.33
C SER A 250 -15.24 10.90 1.30
N PRO A 251 -15.96 10.83 2.43
CA PRO A 251 -17.36 10.39 2.43
C PRO A 251 -18.30 11.24 1.57
N THR A 252 -17.90 12.47 1.21
CA THR A 252 -18.72 13.40 0.41
C THR A 252 -18.38 13.39 -1.08
N GLY A 253 -17.34 12.67 -1.48
CA GLY A 253 -16.99 12.47 -2.87
C GLY A 253 -15.49 12.40 -3.12
N VAL A 254 -15.12 12.39 -4.39
CA VAL A 254 -13.73 12.26 -4.84
C VAL A 254 -13.31 13.51 -5.60
N ARG A 255 -12.14 14.05 -5.26
CA ARG A 255 -11.53 15.20 -5.93
C ARG A 255 -10.19 14.80 -6.54
N SER A 256 -10.05 14.94 -7.85
CA SER A 256 -8.77 14.80 -8.54
C SER A 256 -7.89 16.02 -8.36
N LEU A 257 -6.59 15.80 -8.13
CA LEU A 257 -5.57 16.84 -8.08
C LEU A 257 -5.03 17.10 -9.49
N LEU A 258 -4.70 18.35 -9.80
CA LEU A 258 -4.38 18.77 -11.17
C LEU A 258 -2.88 18.64 -11.47
N SER A 259 -2.52 17.67 -12.32
CA SER A 259 -1.16 17.54 -12.88
C SER A 259 -1.06 18.24 -14.24
N HIS A 260 0.13 18.73 -14.57
CA HIS A 260 0.42 19.26 -15.90
C HIS A 260 1.01 18.19 -16.81
N ASN A 261 0.64 18.22 -18.10
CA ASN A 261 1.26 17.36 -19.10
C ASN A 261 2.75 17.69 -19.24
N GLY A 262 3.58 16.66 -19.35
CA GLY A 262 5.02 16.80 -19.52
C GLY A 262 5.79 15.65 -18.89
N ILE A 263 7.11 15.72 -19.01
CA ILE A 263 8.06 14.76 -18.45
C ILE A 263 9.06 15.54 -17.60
N VAL A 264 9.23 15.11 -16.36
CA VAL A 264 10.26 15.65 -15.45
C VAL A 264 11.63 15.17 -15.95
N GLY A 265 12.59 16.07 -16.12
CA GLY A 265 13.84 15.82 -16.88
C GLY A 265 13.74 16.13 -18.38
N GLY A 266 12.53 16.33 -18.93
CA GLY A 266 12.29 16.70 -20.33
C GLY A 266 12.44 18.20 -20.63
N VAL A 267 11.81 18.68 -21.70
CA VAL A 267 11.88 20.10 -22.10
C VAL A 267 10.80 20.92 -21.37
N ASN A 268 11.24 21.87 -20.53
CA ASN A 268 10.42 22.93 -19.90
C ASN A 268 9.01 22.50 -19.46
N PRO A 269 8.85 21.50 -18.56
CA PRO A 269 7.55 21.17 -18.03
C PRO A 269 7.01 22.35 -17.22
N LYS A 270 5.71 22.61 -17.34
CA LYS A 270 5.05 23.59 -16.47
C LYS A 270 4.95 22.99 -15.06
N ILE A 271 5.64 23.61 -14.11
CA ILE A 271 5.55 23.25 -12.70
C ILE A 271 4.72 24.31 -11.98
N GLN A 272 3.67 23.88 -11.30
CA GLN A 272 2.78 24.75 -10.54
C GLN A 272 2.32 24.03 -9.29
N GLU A 273 2.26 24.76 -8.19
CA GLU A 273 1.68 24.28 -6.93
C GLU A 273 0.20 24.63 -6.82
N TYR A 274 -0.58 23.69 -6.31
CA TYR A 274 -1.99 23.85 -5.99
C TYR A 274 -2.24 23.52 -4.52
N THR A 275 -3.17 24.24 -3.89
CA THR A 275 -3.59 24.00 -2.51
C THR A 275 -5.04 23.52 -2.48
N TYR A 276 -5.31 22.50 -1.69
CA TYR A 276 -6.62 21.90 -1.50
C TYR A 276 -6.96 21.80 -0.01
N PRO A 277 -8.25 21.89 0.37
CA PRO A 277 -8.67 21.55 1.73
C PRO A 277 -8.36 20.09 2.06
N TRP A 278 -7.98 19.83 3.31
CA TRP A 278 -7.71 18.50 3.83
C TRP A 278 -8.37 18.31 5.19
N ASN A 279 -9.12 17.21 5.35
CA ASN A 279 -9.80 16.85 6.58
C ASN A 279 -9.30 15.51 7.12
N GLU A 280 -9.47 15.28 8.42
CA GLU A 280 -9.03 14.05 9.10
C GLU A 280 -9.70 12.77 8.56
N SER A 281 -10.88 12.90 7.93
CA SER A 281 -11.59 11.79 7.28
C SER A 281 -11.12 11.49 5.86
N ASP A 282 -10.28 12.35 5.29
CA ASP A 282 -9.88 12.26 3.89
C ASP A 282 -8.83 11.17 3.69
N VAL A 283 -8.87 10.56 2.52
CA VAL A 283 -7.96 9.52 2.06
C VAL A 283 -7.28 10.03 0.80
N LEU A 284 -5.96 10.15 0.85
CA LEU A 284 -5.15 10.51 -0.31
C LEU A 284 -4.75 9.23 -1.04
N LEU A 285 -5.00 9.21 -2.35
CA LEU A 285 -4.69 8.11 -3.27
C LEU A 285 -3.78 8.64 -4.38
N LEU A 286 -2.62 8.01 -4.57
CA LEU A 286 -1.73 8.27 -5.70
C LEU A 286 -1.47 6.96 -6.44
N ASN A 287 -1.72 6.90 -7.74
CA ASN A 287 -1.39 5.73 -8.54
C ASN A 287 -0.75 6.06 -9.88
N THR A 288 0.13 5.18 -10.33
CA THR A 288 0.67 5.16 -11.70
C THR A 288 -0.37 4.59 -12.67
N ASP A 289 -0.10 4.63 -13.96
CA ASP A 289 -1.05 4.22 -15.00
C ASP A 289 -1.05 2.70 -15.27
N GLY A 290 -0.17 1.93 -14.63
CA GLY A 290 -0.33 0.47 -14.48
C GLY A 290 -1.63 0.09 -13.75
N LEU A 291 -2.23 1.01 -13.00
CA LEU A 291 -3.59 0.88 -12.51
C LEU A 291 -4.58 1.61 -13.43
N LYS A 292 -5.73 0.98 -13.71
CA LYS A 292 -6.84 1.64 -14.41
C LYS A 292 -7.22 2.92 -13.67
N SER A 293 -7.12 4.04 -14.38
CA SER A 293 -7.38 5.35 -13.79
C SER A 293 -8.82 5.54 -13.34
N GLN A 294 -9.81 4.94 -14.00
CA GLN A 294 -11.23 5.11 -13.68
C GLN A 294 -11.74 4.04 -12.71
N PHE A 295 -11.34 4.13 -11.44
CA PHE A 295 -12.01 3.35 -10.40
C PHE A 295 -12.99 4.19 -9.59
N THR A 296 -14.16 3.62 -9.36
CA THR A 296 -15.28 4.22 -8.64
C THR A 296 -15.23 3.72 -7.20
N LEU A 297 -15.08 4.60 -6.22
CA LEU A 297 -14.99 4.19 -4.81
C LEU A 297 -16.38 3.85 -4.24
N GLU A 298 -17.42 4.38 -4.85
CA GLU A 298 -18.84 4.13 -4.53
C GLU A 298 -19.21 2.65 -4.74
N GLU A 299 -18.46 1.96 -5.60
CA GLU A 299 -18.57 0.52 -5.82
C GLU A 299 -18.06 -0.34 -4.66
N TYR A 300 -17.35 0.27 -3.70
CA TYR A 300 -16.77 -0.36 -2.52
C TYR A 300 -17.21 0.36 -1.24
N PRO A 301 -18.49 0.19 -0.82
CA PRO A 301 -19.01 0.84 0.38
C PRO A 301 -18.14 0.53 1.60
N GLY A 302 -17.88 1.54 2.43
CA GLY A 302 -17.09 1.40 3.66
C GLY A 302 -15.58 1.31 3.47
N LEU A 303 -15.06 1.13 2.24
CA LEU A 303 -13.63 0.90 1.98
C LEU A 303 -12.74 2.00 2.59
N LEU A 304 -13.14 3.27 2.46
CA LEU A 304 -12.38 4.41 2.99
C LEU A 304 -12.24 4.42 4.51
N GLN A 305 -12.97 3.57 5.24
CA GLN A 305 -12.84 3.43 6.69
C GLN A 305 -11.68 2.52 7.07
N HIS A 306 -11.26 1.61 6.19
CA HIS A 306 -10.23 0.61 6.43
C HIS A 306 -8.81 1.18 6.46
N HIS A 307 -7.88 0.35 6.93
CA HIS A 307 -6.48 0.69 6.98
C HIS A 307 -5.93 0.93 5.55
N PRO A 308 -5.02 1.91 5.33
CA PRO A 308 -4.52 2.27 4.00
C PRO A 308 -4.01 1.10 3.15
N SER A 309 -3.43 0.06 3.76
CA SER A 309 -2.93 -1.12 3.02
C SER A 309 -4.04 -2.03 2.54
N THR A 310 -5.16 -2.11 3.26
CA THR A 310 -6.38 -2.80 2.81
C THR A 310 -6.99 -2.07 1.62
N ILE A 311 -7.07 -0.74 1.69
CA ILE A 311 -7.54 0.11 0.58
C ILE A 311 -6.65 -0.09 -0.66
N ALA A 312 -5.33 -0.04 -0.48
CA ALA A 312 -4.37 -0.30 -1.54
C ALA A 312 -4.56 -1.71 -2.14
N GLY A 313 -4.77 -2.72 -1.30
CA GLY A 313 -5.02 -4.11 -1.71
C GLY A 313 -6.26 -4.27 -2.57
N VAL A 314 -7.38 -3.64 -2.20
CA VAL A 314 -8.61 -3.67 -3.00
C VAL A 314 -8.41 -2.99 -4.35
N ILE A 315 -7.85 -1.77 -4.35
CA ILE A 315 -7.61 -1.02 -5.60
C ILE A 315 -6.65 -1.78 -6.51
N PHE A 316 -5.55 -2.31 -5.97
CA PHE A 316 -4.59 -3.09 -6.73
C PHE A 316 -5.23 -4.35 -7.32
N ARG A 317 -5.91 -5.16 -6.48
CA ARG A 317 -6.59 -6.39 -6.91
C ARG A 317 -7.50 -6.09 -8.09
N ASP A 318 -8.32 -5.04 -7.99
CA ASP A 318 -9.43 -4.77 -8.91
C ASP A 318 -9.04 -4.02 -10.18
N TYR A 319 -8.00 -3.18 -10.11
CA TYR A 319 -7.68 -2.23 -11.16
C TYR A 319 -6.27 -2.37 -11.75
N ASN A 320 -5.46 -3.33 -11.26
CA ASN A 320 -4.16 -3.62 -11.88
C ASN A 320 -4.32 -4.13 -13.32
N ARG A 321 -3.53 -3.58 -14.24
CA ARG A 321 -3.51 -3.96 -15.65
C ARG A 321 -2.57 -5.13 -15.94
N ASN A 322 -1.59 -5.39 -15.07
CA ASN A 322 -0.44 -6.31 -15.27
C ASN A 322 0.44 -6.02 -16.51
N SER A 323 -0.03 -5.22 -17.46
CA SER A 323 0.69 -4.85 -18.68
C SER A 323 1.75 -3.75 -18.48
N ASP A 324 1.84 -3.18 -17.29
CA ASP A 324 2.75 -2.09 -16.95
C ASP A 324 3.17 -2.15 -15.48
N ASP A 325 4.18 -1.33 -15.14
CA ASP A 325 4.59 -1.09 -13.76
C ASP A 325 3.43 -0.48 -12.96
N SER A 326 3.16 -1.05 -11.78
CA SER A 326 1.95 -0.74 -11.02
C SER A 326 2.28 -0.30 -9.61
N THR A 327 1.95 0.96 -9.30
CA THR A 327 2.10 1.53 -7.96
C THR A 327 0.82 2.20 -7.49
N ILE A 328 0.40 1.89 -6.26
CA ILE A 328 -0.62 2.63 -5.50
C ILE A 328 -0.02 3.03 -4.15
N LEU A 329 -0.20 4.29 -3.77
CA LEU A 329 0.11 4.85 -2.46
C LEU A 329 -1.19 5.41 -1.86
N VAL A 330 -1.52 4.94 -0.66
CA VAL A 330 -2.68 5.37 0.11
C VAL A 330 -2.21 5.99 1.40
N VAL A 331 -2.71 7.18 1.71
CA VAL A 331 -2.38 7.93 2.93
C VAL A 331 -3.66 8.34 3.64
N LYS A 332 -3.71 8.10 4.95
CA LYS A 332 -4.82 8.53 5.82
C LYS A 332 -4.29 9.12 7.11
N GLU A 333 -5.03 10.06 7.69
CA GLU A 333 -4.75 10.45 9.07
C GLU A 333 -4.99 9.28 10.02
N ARG A 334 -4.07 9.12 10.96
CA ARG A 334 -4.12 8.11 12.00
C ARG A 334 -5.15 8.52 13.04
N LYS A 335 -6.23 7.75 13.15
CA LYS A 335 -7.10 7.81 14.33
C LYS A 335 -6.36 7.19 15.53
N GLY A 336 -6.66 7.62 16.75
CA GLY A 336 -5.95 7.25 17.99
C GLY A 336 -5.66 5.76 18.23
N SER A 337 -4.91 5.45 19.29
CA SER A 337 -4.15 4.19 19.51
C SER A 337 -4.82 2.90 19.03
N LEU A 338 -4.13 2.26 18.07
CA LEU A 338 -4.35 0.92 17.51
C LEU A 338 -5.69 0.78 16.77
N TRP A 339 -5.63 0.38 15.51
CA TRP A 339 -6.78 -0.22 14.84
C TRP A 339 -7.22 -1.46 15.61
N GLN A 340 -8.02 -1.28 16.65
CA GLN A 340 -8.97 -2.29 17.08
C GLN A 340 -10.11 -2.21 16.07
N SER A 341 -9.98 -3.08 15.04
CA SER A 341 -11.03 -3.52 14.12
C SER A 341 -12.02 -2.45 13.63
N SER A 342 -11.93 -2.09 12.35
CA SER A 342 -12.99 -1.39 11.59
C SER A 342 -14.22 -2.28 11.34
N ILE A 343 -14.40 -3.36 12.12
CA ILE A 343 -15.50 -4.31 11.94
C ILE A 343 -16.75 -3.63 12.50
N PRO A 344 -17.78 -3.38 11.68
CA PRO A 344 -19.04 -2.84 12.18
C PRO A 344 -19.61 -3.79 13.24
N SER A 345 -20.03 -3.23 14.37
CA SER A 345 -20.79 -3.92 15.42
C SER A 345 -22.14 -4.43 14.93
#